data_AF-A0A5J5IWZ9-F1
#
_entry.id   AF-A0A5J5IWZ9-F1
#
_cell.length_a   1.000
_cell.length_b   1.000
_cell.length_c   1.000
_cell.angle_alpha   90.00
_cell.angle_beta   90.00
_cell.angle_gamma   90.00
#
_symmetry.space_group_name_H-M   'P 1'
#
loop_
_entity.id
_entity.type
_entity.pdbx_description
1 polymer ?
#
loop_
_entity_poly.entity_id
_entity_poly.type
_entity_poly.pdbx_seq_one_letter_code
_entity_poly.pdbx_strand_id
1 'polypeptide(L)'
;MVTAQTIALEDVVRPEYVTYKQAANMIGVKHDTVRVYQTRSRRIEKEGNKTGLPLFPTPMRIEGMRASAVFRRADIESYIAEQQNRADSITGRPPRNAAGRLDQDASRTVSEWLEKLLPERSISKAEVARALGIGAGPLRSRMSGQARWRTEEVTALEQLLGERQPAASSGKKRR
;
A
#
# COMPACT_ATOMS: atom_id res chain seq x y z
N MET A 1 -12.82 -11.21 25.64
CA MET A 1 -11.35 -11.24 25.76
C MET A 1 -10.82 -11.91 24.50
N VAL A 2 -10.12 -11.20 23.61
CA VAL A 2 -9.49 -11.82 22.44
C VAL A 2 -8.22 -12.51 22.93
N THR A 3 -8.21 -13.84 22.95
CA THR A 3 -7.03 -14.64 23.28
C THR A 3 -5.93 -14.29 22.28
N ALA A 4 -4.76 -13.90 22.79
CA ALA A 4 -3.61 -13.62 21.94
C ALA A 4 -3.20 -14.94 21.28
N GLN A 5 -3.44 -15.07 19.98
CA GLN A 5 -3.01 -16.24 19.23
C GLN A 5 -1.49 -16.31 19.24
N THR A 6 -0.94 -17.49 19.54
CA THR A 6 0.50 -17.77 19.53
C THR A 6 0.85 -18.72 18.39
N ILE A 7 2.10 -18.67 17.95
CA ILE A 7 2.67 -19.58 16.95
C ILE A 7 4.07 -20.01 17.39
N ALA A 8 4.38 -21.30 17.23
CA ALA A 8 5.71 -21.84 17.46
C ALA A 8 6.74 -21.19 16.54
N LEU A 9 7.97 -21.02 17.02
CA LEU A 9 9.03 -20.35 16.26
C LEU A 9 9.34 -21.10 14.94
N GLU A 10 9.32 -22.43 14.93
CA GLU A 10 9.55 -23.23 13.72
C GLU A 10 8.52 -22.96 12.61
N ASP A 11 7.28 -22.63 12.98
CA ASP A 11 6.19 -22.47 12.03
C ASP A 11 6.14 -21.09 11.39
N VAL A 12 6.85 -20.12 11.95
CA VAL A 12 6.92 -18.73 11.45
C VAL A 12 7.49 -18.65 10.04
N VAL A 13 8.37 -19.59 9.66
CA VAL A 13 9.05 -19.60 8.35
C VAL A 13 8.13 -20.12 7.23
N ARG A 14 6.99 -20.73 7.59
CA ARG A 14 6.04 -21.27 6.60
C ARG A 14 5.46 -20.13 5.74
N PRO A 15 5.21 -20.37 4.44
CA PRO A 15 4.73 -19.34 3.50
C PRO A 15 3.34 -18.77 3.84
N GLU A 16 2.61 -19.48 4.70
CA GLU A 16 1.31 -19.11 5.25
C GLU A 16 1.39 -17.93 6.23
N TYR A 17 2.58 -17.61 6.74
CA TYR A 17 2.78 -16.49 7.66
C TYR A 17 3.61 -15.39 7.03
N VAL A 18 3.28 -14.16 7.39
CA VAL A 18 3.97 -12.97 6.91
C VAL A 18 4.34 -12.07 8.07
N THR A 19 5.57 -11.56 8.03
CA THR A 19 6.06 -10.55 8.96
C THR A 19 5.36 -9.21 8.73
N TYR A 20 5.50 -8.26 9.66
CA TYR A 20 5.04 -6.88 9.47
C TYR A 20 5.57 -6.24 8.17
N LYS A 21 6.84 -6.49 7.83
CA LYS A 21 7.45 -5.94 6.62
C LYS A 21 6.82 -6.53 5.36
N GLN A 22 6.58 -7.83 5.34
CA GLN A 22 5.91 -8.51 4.22
C GLN A 22 4.45 -8.06 4.09
N ALA A 23 3.71 -7.98 5.21
CA ALA A 23 2.34 -7.45 5.21
C ALA A 23 2.30 -6.01 4.68
N ALA A 24 3.22 -5.14 5.12
CA ALA A 24 3.33 -3.77 4.61
C ALA A 24 3.53 -3.73 3.10
N ASN A 25 4.38 -4.61 2.57
CA ASN A 25 4.65 -4.73 1.14
C ASN A 25 3.43 -5.21 0.35
N MET A 26 2.69 -6.21 0.88
CA MET A 26 1.45 -6.73 0.27
C MET A 26 0.37 -5.65 0.19
N ILE A 27 0.26 -4.82 1.22
CA ILE A 27 -0.69 -3.71 1.32
C ILE A 27 -0.23 -2.50 0.48
N GLY A 28 1.08 -2.34 0.28
CA GLY A 28 1.68 -1.21 -0.44
C GLY A 28 1.89 0.04 0.43
N VAL A 29 2.17 -0.15 1.73
CA VAL A 29 2.40 0.93 2.72
C VAL A 29 3.77 0.80 3.39
N LYS A 30 4.19 1.84 4.12
CA LYS A 30 5.39 1.76 4.96
C LYS A 30 5.19 0.80 6.13
N HIS A 31 6.25 0.13 6.57
CA HIS A 31 6.23 -0.79 7.71
C HIS A 31 5.51 -0.22 8.95
N ASP A 32 5.82 1.01 9.35
CA ASP A 32 5.24 1.62 10.55
C ASP A 32 3.74 1.92 10.40
N THR A 33 3.25 2.02 9.17
CA THR A 33 1.82 2.21 8.89
C THR A 33 1.01 0.99 9.29
N VAL A 34 1.59 -0.21 9.24
CA VAL A 34 0.92 -1.45 9.68
C VAL A 34 0.57 -1.39 11.17
N ARG A 35 1.49 -0.89 12.02
CA ARG A 35 1.21 -0.69 13.45
C ARG A 35 0.09 0.31 13.68
N VAL A 36 0.02 1.38 12.89
CA VAL A 36 -1.07 2.36 12.96
C VAL A 36 -2.42 1.70 12.60
N TYR A 37 -2.46 0.85 11.58
CA TYR A 37 -3.68 0.15 11.18
C TYR A 37 -4.17 -0.82 12.26
N GLN A 38 -3.24 -1.53 12.90
CA GLN A 38 -3.56 -2.40 14.02
C GLN A 38 -4.13 -1.62 15.20
N THR A 39 -3.47 -0.55 15.64
CA THR A 39 -3.93 0.29 16.76
C THR A 39 -5.31 0.87 16.49
N ARG A 40 -5.54 1.36 15.25
CA ARG A 40 -6.84 1.89 14.84
C ARG A 40 -7.92 0.81 14.82
N SER A 41 -7.62 -0.38 14.30
CA SER A 41 -8.58 -1.47 14.19
C SER A 41 -9.00 -1.99 15.56
N ARG A 42 -8.06 -2.15 16.48
CA ARG A 42 -8.35 -2.49 17.89
C ARG A 42 -9.26 -1.46 18.56
N ARG A 43 -9.03 -0.17 18.28
CA ARG A 43 -9.89 0.89 18.79
C ARG A 43 -11.31 0.79 18.22
N ILE A 44 -11.44 0.63 16.90
CA ILE A 44 -12.74 0.49 16.22
C ILE A 44 -13.48 -0.76 16.72
N GLU A 45 -12.78 -1.88 16.88
CA GLU A 45 -13.33 -3.12 17.43
C GLU A 45 -13.86 -2.91 18.85
N LYS A 46 -13.08 -2.24 19.72
CA LYS A 46 -13.51 -1.88 21.09
C LYS A 46 -14.72 -0.96 21.11
N GLU A 47 -14.85 -0.08 20.12
CA GLU A 47 -16.00 0.81 19.91
C GLU A 47 -17.21 0.09 19.25
N GLY A 48 -17.07 -1.20 18.94
CA GLY A 48 -18.12 -2.08 18.41
C GLY A 48 -18.26 -2.07 16.88
N ASN A 49 -17.29 -1.51 16.15
CA ASN A 49 -17.24 -1.43 14.69
C ASN A 49 -18.59 -1.05 14.04
N LYS A 50 -19.25 -0.01 14.55
CA LYS A 50 -20.60 0.44 14.12
C LYS A 50 -20.72 0.75 12.62
N THR A 51 -19.60 0.95 11.94
CA THR A 51 -19.54 1.33 10.52
C THR A 51 -19.26 0.13 9.59
N GLY A 52 -19.08 -1.07 10.14
CA GLY A 52 -18.73 -2.26 9.36
C GLY A 52 -17.42 -2.12 8.60
N LEU A 53 -16.44 -1.39 9.16
CA LEU A 53 -15.14 -1.22 8.51
C LEU A 53 -14.37 -2.54 8.55
N PRO A 54 -13.69 -2.93 7.45
CA PRO A 54 -12.74 -4.03 7.48
C PRO A 54 -11.66 -3.75 8.51
N LEU A 55 -11.51 -4.65 9.47
CA LEU A 55 -10.53 -4.50 10.55
C LEU A 55 -9.20 -5.10 10.13
N PHE A 56 -8.11 -4.44 10.48
CA PHE A 56 -6.78 -4.96 10.24
C PHE A 56 -6.56 -6.26 11.04
N PRO A 57 -6.00 -7.32 10.42
CA PRO A 57 -5.82 -8.60 11.10
C PRO A 57 -5.03 -8.51 12.41
N THR A 58 -5.41 -9.35 13.36
CA THR A 58 -4.70 -9.47 14.63
C THR A 58 -3.45 -10.32 14.42
N PRO A 59 -2.25 -9.83 14.76
CA PRO A 59 -1.05 -10.62 14.62
C PRO A 59 -0.97 -11.71 15.68
N MET A 60 -0.39 -12.84 15.29
CA MET A 60 -0.02 -13.96 16.14
C MET A 60 1.36 -13.71 16.76
N ARG A 61 1.45 -13.81 18.09
CA ARG A 61 2.72 -13.69 18.80
C ARG A 61 3.57 -14.93 18.59
N ILE A 62 4.87 -14.75 18.39
CA ILE A 62 5.79 -15.88 18.30
C ILE A 62 6.12 -16.34 19.72
N GLU A 63 6.00 -17.64 19.97
CA GLU A 63 6.32 -18.24 21.26
C GLU A 63 7.77 -17.95 21.65
N GLY A 64 7.99 -17.62 22.92
CA GLY A 64 9.30 -17.22 23.43
C GLY A 64 9.80 -15.83 22.99
N MET A 65 9.09 -15.11 22.09
CA MET A 65 9.48 -13.77 21.64
C MET A 65 8.51 -12.69 22.15
N ARG A 66 9.06 -11.66 22.82
CA ARG A 66 8.24 -10.59 23.41
C ARG A 66 7.75 -9.54 22.39
N ALA A 67 8.51 -9.28 21.33
CA ALA A 67 8.25 -8.16 20.41
C ALA A 67 7.96 -8.56 18.96
N SER A 68 8.12 -9.84 18.63
CA SER A 68 7.94 -10.35 17.27
C SER A 68 6.59 -11.01 17.12
N ALA A 69 5.92 -10.67 16.02
CA ALA A 69 4.63 -11.24 15.69
C ALA A 69 4.48 -11.30 14.17
N VAL A 70 3.67 -12.25 13.72
CA VAL A 70 3.38 -12.49 12.31
C VAL A 70 1.88 -12.45 12.09
N PHE A 71 1.48 -12.33 10.82
CA PHE A 71 0.10 -12.42 10.40
C PHE A 71 -0.07 -13.69 9.58
N ARG A 72 -1.26 -14.28 9.59
CA ARG A 72 -1.62 -15.23 8.54
C ARG A 72 -1.74 -14.47 7.23
N ARG A 73 -1.13 -15.01 6.19
CA ARG A 73 -1.16 -14.45 4.85
C ARG A 73 -2.58 -14.29 4.33
N ALA A 74 -3.41 -15.32 4.51
CA ALA A 74 -4.81 -15.33 4.10
C ALA A 74 -5.62 -14.19 4.75
N ASP A 75 -5.34 -13.83 6.00
CA ASP A 75 -6.04 -12.73 6.68
C ASP A 75 -5.65 -11.37 6.09
N ILE A 76 -4.36 -11.19 5.74
CA ILE A 76 -3.90 -9.97 5.06
C ILE A 76 -4.52 -9.87 3.66
N GLU A 77 -4.56 -10.97 2.91
CA GLU A 77 -5.16 -11.01 1.58
C GLU A 77 -6.68 -10.73 1.64
N SER A 78 -7.38 -11.32 2.61
CA SER A 78 -8.80 -11.05 2.85
C SER A 78 -9.04 -9.59 3.22
N TYR A 79 -8.24 -9.02 4.12
CA TYR A 79 -8.32 -7.59 4.45
C TYR A 79 -8.07 -6.69 3.23
N ILE A 80 -7.13 -7.06 2.35
CA ILE A 80 -6.88 -6.33 1.10
C ILE A 80 -8.12 -6.41 0.19
N ALA A 81 -8.67 -7.61 -0.01
CA ALA A 81 -9.86 -7.83 -0.83
C ALA A 81 -11.08 -7.06 -0.29
N GLU A 82 -11.34 -7.10 1.03
CA GLU A 82 -12.42 -6.34 1.67
C GLU A 82 -12.25 -4.82 1.52
N GLN A 83 -11.00 -4.33 1.62
CA GLN A 83 -10.70 -2.91 1.39
C GLN A 83 -10.85 -2.51 -0.08
N GLN A 84 -10.65 -3.43 -1.03
CA GLN A 84 -10.84 -3.20 -2.46
C GLN A 84 -12.30 -3.27 -2.88
N ASN A 85 -13.06 -4.22 -2.33
CA ASN A 85 -14.48 -4.43 -2.62
C ASN A 85 -15.38 -3.41 -1.93
N ARG A 86 -14.82 -2.54 -1.09
CA ARG A 86 -15.54 -1.46 -0.46
C ARG A 86 -15.93 -0.45 -1.53
N ALA A 87 -17.21 -0.43 -1.89
CA ALA A 87 -17.79 0.62 -2.73
C ALA A 87 -17.32 1.98 -2.20
N ASP A 88 -16.92 2.86 -3.12
CA ASP A 88 -16.32 4.18 -2.89
C ASP A 88 -17.23 5.07 -2.01
N SER A 89 -17.28 4.81 -0.71
CA SER A 89 -18.05 5.63 0.24
C SER A 89 -17.37 6.98 0.52
N ILE A 90 -16.27 7.26 -0.16
CA ILE A 90 -15.67 8.58 -0.26
C ILE A 90 -15.38 8.80 -1.74
N THR A 91 -16.32 9.44 -2.44
CA THR A 91 -16.10 10.04 -3.75
C THR A 91 -14.69 10.66 -3.81
N GLY A 92 -13.82 10.08 -4.64
CA GLY A 92 -12.46 10.60 -4.90
C GLY A 92 -11.31 10.01 -4.06
N ARG A 93 -11.51 8.97 -3.24
CA ARG A 93 -10.40 8.33 -2.50
C ARG A 93 -10.19 6.87 -2.90
N PRO A 94 -9.20 6.58 -3.77
CA PRO A 94 -9.06 5.24 -4.31
C PRO A 94 -8.49 4.25 -3.25
N PRO A 95 -8.83 2.94 -3.33
CA PRO A 95 -8.61 1.96 -2.27
C PRO A 95 -7.15 1.86 -1.83
N ARG A 96 -6.88 1.87 -0.51
CA ARG A 96 -5.49 1.91 0.02
C ARG A 96 -4.64 0.72 -0.42
N ASN A 97 -5.25 -0.42 -0.73
CA ASN A 97 -4.56 -1.67 -1.02
C ASN A 97 -4.85 -2.24 -2.41
N ALA A 98 -5.23 -1.39 -3.38
CA ALA A 98 -5.51 -1.87 -4.73
C ALA A 98 -4.33 -2.68 -5.30
N ALA A 99 -4.57 -3.96 -5.61
CA ALA A 99 -3.83 -4.71 -6.61
C ALA A 99 -3.54 -3.81 -7.82
N GLY A 100 -2.31 -3.87 -8.34
CA GLY A 100 -1.85 -2.95 -9.39
C GLY A 100 -1.07 -1.73 -8.90
N ARG A 101 -0.39 -1.80 -7.74
CA ARG A 101 0.62 -0.80 -7.35
C ARG A 101 2.02 -1.25 -7.78
N LEU A 102 2.75 -0.37 -8.46
CA LEU A 102 4.15 -0.58 -8.85
C LEU A 102 5.03 -0.81 -7.64
N ASP A 103 6.12 -1.58 -7.76
CA ASP A 103 7.16 -1.69 -6.72
C ASP A 103 7.73 -0.31 -6.32
N GLN A 104 8.40 -0.24 -5.16
CA GLN A 104 8.84 1.04 -4.61
C GLN A 104 9.88 1.73 -5.51
N ASP A 105 10.75 0.96 -6.18
CA ASP A 105 11.79 1.49 -7.04
C ASP A 105 11.19 1.99 -8.36
N ALA A 106 10.33 1.20 -9.00
CA ALA A 106 9.60 1.63 -10.19
C ALA A 106 8.71 2.84 -9.90
N SER A 107 8.05 2.86 -8.74
CA SER A 107 7.28 4.04 -8.31
C SER A 107 8.16 5.26 -8.11
N ARG A 108 9.41 5.12 -7.68
CA ARG A 108 10.34 6.25 -7.57
C ARG A 108 10.74 6.74 -8.96
N THR A 109 11.03 5.83 -9.88
CA THR A 109 11.34 6.15 -11.28
C THR A 109 10.22 6.96 -11.95
N VAL A 110 8.95 6.62 -11.72
CA VAL A 110 7.81 7.40 -12.23
C VAL A 110 7.81 8.82 -11.66
N SER A 111 8.02 8.98 -10.35
CA SER A 111 8.05 10.31 -9.74
C SER A 111 9.19 11.17 -10.27
N GLU A 112 10.39 10.60 -10.41
CA GLU A 112 11.56 11.29 -10.98
C GLU A 112 11.33 11.67 -12.46
N TRP A 113 10.68 10.79 -13.23
CA TRP A 113 10.30 11.04 -14.61
C TRP A 113 9.34 12.23 -14.74
N LEU A 114 8.30 12.27 -13.90
CA LEU A 114 7.35 13.39 -13.87
C LEU A 114 7.99 14.71 -13.44
N GLU A 115 8.90 14.69 -12.46
CA GLU A 115 9.58 15.93 -12.03
C GLU A 115 10.41 16.57 -13.14
N LYS A 116 10.91 15.79 -14.09
CA LYS A 116 11.64 16.28 -15.26
C LYS A 116 10.72 16.74 -16.39
N LEU A 117 9.72 15.92 -16.74
CA LEU A 117 8.87 16.19 -17.90
C LEU A 117 7.84 17.30 -17.67
N LEU A 118 7.31 17.46 -16.46
CA LEU A 118 6.25 18.45 -16.22
C LEU A 118 6.73 19.90 -16.49
N PRO A 119 7.91 20.33 -16.01
CA PRO A 119 8.48 21.63 -16.40
C PRO A 119 8.73 21.76 -17.90
N GLU A 120 9.32 20.74 -18.55
CA GLU A 120 9.65 20.77 -19.97
C GLU A 120 8.41 20.96 -20.86
N ARG A 121 7.30 20.32 -20.49
CA ARG A 121 6.04 20.41 -21.24
C ARG A 121 5.10 21.50 -20.74
N SER A 122 5.53 22.31 -19.76
CA SER A 122 4.70 23.33 -19.11
C SER A 122 3.37 22.80 -18.57
N ILE A 123 3.34 21.53 -18.14
CA ILE A 123 2.14 20.88 -17.59
C ILE A 123 2.11 21.10 -16.08
N SER A 124 1.01 21.64 -15.58
CA SER A 124 0.83 21.87 -14.16
C SER A 124 0.50 20.57 -13.41
N LYS A 125 0.90 20.49 -12.14
CA LYS A 125 0.48 19.39 -11.24
C LYS A 125 -1.05 19.29 -11.10
N ALA A 126 -1.77 20.40 -11.29
CA ALA A 126 -3.24 20.40 -11.27
C ALA A 126 -3.85 19.72 -12.50
N GLU A 127 -3.24 19.85 -13.68
CA GLU A 127 -3.66 19.12 -14.88
C GLU A 127 -3.40 17.63 -14.75
N VAL A 128 -2.24 17.25 -14.21
CA VAL A 128 -1.92 15.85 -13.90
C VAL A 128 -2.95 15.26 -12.95
N ALA A 129 -3.26 15.96 -11.85
CA ALA A 129 -4.25 15.49 -10.88
C ALA A 129 -5.63 15.27 -11.54
N ARG A 130 -6.06 16.20 -12.40
CA ARG A 130 -7.32 16.10 -13.16
C ARG A 130 -7.32 14.92 -14.14
N ALA A 131 -6.25 14.75 -14.91
CA ALA A 131 -6.11 13.66 -15.88
C ALA A 131 -6.15 12.27 -15.20
N LEU A 132 -5.63 12.19 -13.99
CA LEU A 132 -5.64 10.96 -13.19
C LEU A 132 -6.94 10.77 -12.38
N GLY A 133 -7.85 11.73 -12.38
CA GLY A 133 -9.05 11.69 -11.53
C GLY A 133 -8.73 11.66 -10.02
N ILE A 134 -7.55 12.16 -9.60
CA ILE A 134 -7.13 12.18 -8.20
C ILE A 134 -7.03 13.61 -7.65
N GLY A 135 -7.17 13.75 -6.34
CA GLY A 135 -6.94 15.04 -5.68
C GLY A 135 -5.45 15.45 -5.64
N ALA A 136 -5.20 16.74 -5.40
CA ALA A 136 -3.85 17.29 -5.26
C ALA A 136 -3.04 16.67 -4.11
N GLY A 137 -3.72 16.28 -3.01
CA GLY A 137 -3.10 15.59 -1.88
C GLY A 137 -2.54 14.21 -2.27
N PRO A 138 -3.37 13.30 -2.83
CA PRO A 138 -2.91 12.04 -3.40
C PRO A 138 -1.76 12.20 -4.39
N LEU A 139 -1.83 13.15 -5.33
CA LEU A 139 -0.74 13.40 -6.29
C LEU A 139 0.56 13.79 -5.56
N ARG A 140 0.50 14.73 -4.61
CA ARG A 140 1.66 15.14 -3.80
C ARG A 140 2.25 13.95 -3.05
N SER A 141 1.42 13.06 -2.53
CA SER A 141 1.85 11.85 -1.84
C SER A 141 2.55 10.85 -2.77
N ARG A 142 2.14 10.73 -4.05
CA ARG A 142 2.84 9.90 -5.04
C ARG A 142 4.17 10.52 -5.46
N MET A 143 4.16 11.80 -5.83
CA MET A 143 5.37 12.53 -6.24
C MET A 143 6.45 12.51 -5.16
N SER A 144 6.08 12.68 -3.88
CA SER A 144 7.03 12.61 -2.76
C SER A 144 7.45 11.18 -2.36
N GLY A 145 6.99 10.14 -3.06
CA GLY A 145 7.29 8.74 -2.76
C GLY A 145 6.67 8.21 -1.47
N GLN A 146 5.76 8.96 -0.84
CA GLN A 146 5.03 8.52 0.35
C GLN A 146 4.00 7.44 0.04
N ALA A 147 3.45 7.45 -1.18
CA ALA A 147 2.56 6.42 -1.70
C ALA A 147 3.08 5.92 -3.05
N ARG A 148 3.01 4.61 -3.28
CA ARG A 148 3.45 3.98 -4.53
C ARG A 148 2.43 4.21 -5.65
N TRP A 149 2.87 4.54 -6.88
CA TRP A 149 2.04 4.68 -8.10
C TRP A 149 1.25 3.41 -8.43
N ARG A 150 0.10 3.58 -9.09
CA ARG A 150 -0.69 2.46 -9.64
C ARG A 150 -0.37 2.29 -11.11
N THR A 151 -0.44 1.06 -11.61
CA THR A 151 -0.27 0.74 -13.03
C THR A 151 -1.23 1.55 -13.90
N GLU A 152 -2.50 1.65 -13.50
CA GLU A 152 -3.52 2.44 -14.23
C GLU A 152 -3.20 3.93 -14.28
N GLU A 153 -2.69 4.49 -13.17
CA GLU A 153 -2.28 5.90 -13.12
C GLU A 153 -1.10 6.15 -14.05
N VAL A 154 -0.15 5.20 -14.11
CA VAL A 154 0.98 5.29 -15.04
C VAL A 154 0.51 5.24 -16.48
N THR A 155 -0.39 4.32 -16.83
CA THR A 155 -0.96 4.28 -18.19
C THR A 155 -1.65 5.60 -18.56
N ALA A 156 -2.38 6.22 -17.63
CA ALA A 156 -3.00 7.53 -17.84
C ALA A 156 -1.96 8.66 -17.97
N LEU A 157 -0.86 8.62 -17.21
CA LEU A 157 0.28 9.54 -17.36
C LEU A 157 0.94 9.41 -18.73
N GLU A 158 1.16 8.19 -19.21
CA GLU A 158 1.75 7.95 -20.53
C GLU A 158 0.88 8.51 -21.66
N GLN A 159 -0.45 8.38 -21.53
CA GLN A 159 -1.40 8.98 -22.47
C GLN A 159 -1.38 10.52 -22.41
N LEU A 160 -1.36 11.10 -21.21
CA LEU A 160 -1.31 12.55 -21.03
C LEU A 160 -0.01 13.16 -21.59
N LEU A 161 1.11 12.48 -21.37
CA LEU A 161 2.44 12.96 -21.75
C LEU A 161 2.83 12.58 -23.18
N GLY A 162 2.11 11.63 -23.78
CA GLY A 162 2.43 11.07 -25.09
C GLY A 162 3.75 10.30 -25.11
N GLU A 163 4.21 9.83 -23.95
CA GLU A 163 5.52 9.20 -23.78
C GLU A 163 5.43 8.08 -22.75
N ARG A 164 6.11 6.96 -23.01
CA ARG A 164 6.12 5.83 -22.08
C ARG A 164 7.11 6.07 -20.95
N GLN A 165 6.77 5.60 -19.75
CA GLN A 165 7.71 5.65 -18.64
C GLN A 165 9.00 4.91 -19.03
N PRO A 166 10.18 5.37 -18.57
CA PRO A 166 11.41 4.62 -18.75
C PRO A 166 11.27 3.27 -18.05
N ALA A 167 11.59 2.18 -18.75
CA ALA A 167 11.61 0.85 -18.16
C ALA A 167 12.54 0.89 -16.94
N ALA A 168 12.03 0.46 -15.77
CA ALA A 168 12.85 0.32 -14.58
C ALA A 168 14.07 -0.53 -14.96
N SER A 169 15.27 0.03 -14.86
CA SER A 169 16.48 -0.68 -15.21
C SER A 169 16.52 -1.94 -14.33
N SER A 170 16.37 -3.10 -14.97
CA SER A 170 16.50 -4.40 -14.34
C SER A 170 17.79 -4.39 -13.54
N GLY A 171 17.66 -4.50 -12.22
CA GLY A 171 18.73 -4.26 -11.26
C GLY A 171 20.04 -4.89 -11.69
N LYS A 172 21.08 -4.06 -11.73
CA LYS A 172 22.47 -4.50 -11.67
C LYS A 172 22.61 -5.37 -10.42
N LYS A 173 22.66 -6.70 -10.59
CA LYS A 173 23.04 -7.65 -9.54
C LYS A 173 24.37 -7.17 -8.96
N ARG A 174 24.34 -6.55 -7.77
CA ARG A 174 25.55 -6.38 -6.96
C ARG A 174 25.85 -7.75 -6.38
N ARG A 175 26.80 -8.42 -7.02
CA ARG A 175 27.60 -9.50 -6.44
C ARG A 175 28.39 -8.96 -5.27
#